data_AF-A0A7S0T5G1-F1
#
_entry.id   AF-A0A7S0T5G1-F1
#
_cell.length_a   1.000
_cell.length_b   1.000
_cell.length_c   1.000
_cell.angle_alpha   90.00
_cell.angle_beta   90.00
_cell.angle_gamma   90.00
#
_symmetry.space_group_name_H-M   'P 1'
#
loop_
_entity.id
_entity.type
_entity.pdbx_description
1 polymer ?
#
loop_
_entity_poly.entity_id
_entity_poly.type
_entity_poly.pdbx_seq_one_letter_code
_entity_poly.pdbx_strand_id
1 'polypeptide(L)'
;ILLRSSGVPVYNFCVAVDDALMRVSTVVRAEEHLTNTLRQVLILRALGFEAPHYAHCSLILGEDRSKLSKRHGATSVNQFREQGFLADAMVNYLALLGWSPGDDREIFSRDELIEEFDLARIVKSPAVFDMSKLRWLNGQHLRKLSQEELLSSVAAALSTPAGLVKVDGEDPTADSLAKLKAVQSATELFREAMELTTDSRDLLAHAFSYPLDDTMESGKVNKIVKDEGFHKVLGAIVSKWNNDCAEGGALAILADVDAS
;
A
#
# COMPACT_ATOMS: atom_id res chain seq x y z
N ILE A 1 -43.31 -4.89 4.07
CA ILE A 1 -43.23 -5.30 5.49
C ILE A 1 -42.32 -4.31 6.20
N LEU A 2 -42.75 -3.71 7.32
CA LEU A 2 -41.91 -2.83 8.16
C LEU A 2 -41.46 -3.54 9.46
N LEU A 3 -42.32 -4.40 10.00
CA LEU A 3 -42.08 -5.23 11.18
C LEU A 3 -42.39 -6.68 10.83
N ARG A 4 -41.50 -7.62 11.21
CA ARG A 4 -41.77 -9.06 11.09
C ARG A 4 -42.77 -9.51 12.16
N SER A 5 -43.39 -10.68 11.97
CA SER A 5 -44.26 -11.30 12.99
C SER A 5 -43.55 -11.55 14.32
N SER A 6 -42.22 -11.70 14.28
CA SER A 6 -41.36 -11.80 15.47
C SER A 6 -41.17 -10.47 16.23
N GLY A 7 -41.80 -9.37 15.79
CA GLY A 7 -41.61 -8.04 16.38
C GLY A 7 -40.29 -7.35 15.98
N VAL A 8 -39.48 -7.95 15.11
CA VAL A 8 -38.19 -7.39 14.69
C VAL A 8 -38.39 -6.50 13.45
N PRO A 9 -37.96 -5.22 13.48
CA PRO A 9 -38.07 -4.33 12.32
C PRO A 9 -37.17 -4.81 11.18
N VAL A 10 -37.54 -4.44 9.95
CA VAL A 10 -36.74 -4.75 8.76
C VAL A 10 -35.84 -3.58 8.38
N TYR A 11 -34.80 -3.88 7.59
CA TYR A 11 -33.78 -2.94 7.14
C TYR A 11 -34.31 -1.54 6.76
N ASN A 12 -35.30 -1.44 5.85
CA ASN A 12 -35.79 -0.13 5.38
C ASN A 12 -36.44 0.71 6.49
N PHE A 13 -37.05 0.07 7.50
CA PHE A 13 -37.62 0.79 8.64
C PHE A 13 -36.51 1.21 9.62
N CYS A 14 -35.61 0.29 9.97
CA CYS A 14 -34.47 0.59 10.85
C CYS A 14 -33.64 1.76 10.31
N VAL A 15 -33.15 1.66 9.07
CA VAL A 15 -32.29 2.69 8.49
C VAL A 15 -32.99 4.04 8.41
N ALA A 16 -34.26 4.09 7.99
CA ALA A 16 -34.99 5.36 7.94
C ALA A 16 -35.13 6.01 9.33
N VAL A 17 -35.48 5.22 10.35
CA VAL A 17 -35.61 5.74 11.72
C VAL A 17 -34.26 6.14 12.29
N ASP A 18 -33.24 5.29 12.14
CA ASP A 18 -31.90 5.55 12.65
C ASP A 18 -31.27 6.79 11.98
N ASP A 19 -31.34 6.91 10.65
CA ASP A 19 -30.84 8.09 9.91
C ASP A 19 -31.52 9.38 10.40
N ALA A 20 -32.83 9.34 10.64
CA ALA A 20 -33.58 10.48 11.16
C ALA A 20 -33.19 10.85 12.60
N LEU A 21 -33.12 9.86 13.50
CA LEU A 21 -32.80 10.08 14.91
C LEU A 21 -31.33 10.49 15.11
N MET A 22 -30.43 9.96 14.28
CA MET A 22 -29.01 10.33 14.26
C MET A 22 -28.75 11.63 13.48
N ARG A 23 -29.78 12.24 12.89
CA ARG A 23 -29.70 13.50 12.12
C ARG A 23 -28.71 13.41 10.96
N VAL A 24 -28.71 12.29 10.25
CA VAL A 24 -27.90 12.11 9.05
C VAL A 24 -28.34 13.15 8.01
N SER A 25 -27.38 13.94 7.51
CA SER A 25 -27.64 14.99 6.51
C SER A 25 -27.47 14.49 5.07
N THR A 26 -26.53 13.57 4.86
CA THR A 26 -26.20 13.00 3.56
C THR A 26 -25.91 11.51 3.71
N VAL A 27 -26.63 10.68 2.94
CA VAL A 27 -26.42 9.24 2.84
C VAL A 27 -25.61 8.95 1.57
N VAL A 28 -24.38 8.46 1.75
CA VAL A 28 -23.51 8.01 0.65
C VAL A 28 -23.46 6.48 0.67
N ARG A 29 -23.84 5.82 -0.44
CA ARG A 29 -23.89 4.34 -0.51
C ARG A 29 -23.86 3.82 -1.94
N ALA A 30 -23.68 2.51 -2.12
CA ALA A 30 -23.71 1.88 -3.43
C ALA A 30 -25.07 2.04 -4.15
N GLU A 31 -25.03 2.17 -5.48
CA GLU A 31 -26.22 2.34 -6.34
C GLU A 31 -27.21 1.18 -6.28
N GLU A 32 -26.77 -0.01 -5.85
CA GLU A 32 -27.67 -1.15 -5.60
C GLU A 32 -28.76 -0.85 -4.56
N HIS A 33 -28.54 0.15 -3.71
CA HIS A 33 -29.51 0.61 -2.72
C HIS A 33 -30.41 1.76 -3.21
N LEU A 34 -30.36 2.13 -4.50
CA LEU A 34 -31.23 3.17 -5.06
C LEU A 34 -32.71 2.87 -4.86
N THR A 35 -33.12 1.62 -5.10
CA THR A 35 -34.52 1.21 -4.89
C THR A 35 -34.96 1.24 -3.42
N ASN A 36 -34.02 1.12 -2.47
CA ASN A 36 -34.31 1.25 -1.05
C ASN A 36 -34.56 2.71 -0.64
N THR A 37 -33.91 3.68 -1.30
CA THR A 37 -34.15 5.12 -1.05
C THR A 37 -35.63 5.46 -1.19
N LEU A 38 -36.29 4.96 -2.24
CA LEU A 38 -37.73 5.21 -2.46
C LEU A 38 -38.58 4.77 -1.27
N ARG A 39 -38.28 3.60 -0.70
CA ARG A 39 -39.02 3.05 0.45
C ARG A 39 -38.71 3.81 1.73
N GLN A 40 -37.44 4.16 1.97
CA GLN A 40 -36.99 4.89 3.15
C GLN A 40 -37.57 6.30 3.19
N VAL A 41 -37.60 7.01 2.05
CA VAL A 41 -38.22 8.35 1.95
C VAL A 41 -39.72 8.31 2.28
N LEU A 42 -40.46 7.27 1.86
CA LEU A 42 -41.87 7.12 2.24
C LEU A 42 -42.05 6.93 3.75
N ILE A 43 -41.16 6.17 4.39
CA ILE A 43 -41.18 5.95 5.85
C ILE A 43 -40.88 7.26 6.58
N LEU A 44 -39.82 7.98 6.18
CA LEU A 44 -39.45 9.28 6.76
C LEU A 44 -40.61 10.27 6.69
N ARG A 45 -41.23 10.41 5.50
CA ARG A 45 -42.41 11.26 5.31
C ARG A 45 -43.59 10.86 6.19
N ALA A 46 -43.87 9.57 6.30
CA ALA A 46 -44.96 9.08 7.15
C ALA A 46 -44.73 9.35 8.64
N LEU A 47 -43.46 9.39 9.07
CA LEU A 47 -43.05 9.71 10.44
C LEU A 47 -42.85 11.22 10.67
N GLY A 48 -43.02 12.07 9.65
CA GLY A 48 -42.85 13.52 9.74
C GLY A 48 -41.38 13.98 9.75
N PHE A 49 -40.44 13.14 9.33
CA PHE A 49 -39.03 13.50 9.19
C PHE A 49 -38.69 13.99 7.78
N GLU A 50 -37.73 14.90 7.69
CA GLU A 50 -37.14 15.33 6.43
C GLU A 50 -36.19 14.24 5.89
N ALA A 51 -36.13 14.09 4.56
CA ALA A 51 -35.22 13.16 3.93
C ALA A 51 -33.82 13.76 3.81
N PRO A 52 -32.74 12.99 4.08
CA PRO A 52 -31.38 13.46 3.83
C PRO A 52 -31.11 13.60 2.33
N HIS A 53 -30.00 14.23 1.99
CA HIS A 53 -29.45 14.14 0.65
C HIS A 53 -28.95 12.71 0.40
N TYR A 54 -29.10 12.21 -0.83
CA TYR A 54 -28.63 10.89 -1.21
C TYR A 54 -27.60 11.00 -2.33
N ALA A 55 -26.45 10.35 -2.14
CA ALA A 55 -25.46 10.14 -3.17
C ALA A 55 -25.23 8.63 -3.35
N HIS A 56 -25.47 8.16 -4.57
CA HIS A 56 -25.31 6.75 -4.91
C HIS A 56 -24.05 6.57 -5.75
N CYS A 57 -23.06 5.90 -5.17
CA CYS A 57 -21.81 5.58 -5.86
C CYS A 57 -22.02 4.40 -6.81
N SER A 58 -21.50 4.52 -8.02
CA SER A 58 -21.53 3.49 -9.06
C SER A 58 -20.88 2.19 -8.59
N LEU A 59 -21.29 1.06 -9.15
CA LEU A 59 -20.67 -0.22 -8.84
C LEU A 59 -19.20 -0.26 -9.29
N ILE A 60 -18.39 -0.95 -8.47
CA ILE A 60 -17.05 -1.36 -8.86
C ILE A 60 -17.16 -2.67 -9.65
N LEU A 61 -16.56 -2.68 -10.83
CA LEU A 61 -16.53 -3.81 -11.75
C LEU A 61 -15.18 -4.55 -11.65
N GLY A 62 -15.17 -5.84 -11.96
CA GLY A 62 -13.94 -6.57 -12.25
C GLY A 62 -13.40 -6.23 -13.65
N GLU A 63 -12.23 -6.78 -13.99
CA GLU A 63 -11.61 -6.63 -15.32
C GLU A 63 -12.51 -7.13 -16.45
N ASP A 64 -13.36 -8.12 -16.18
CA ASP A 64 -14.37 -8.66 -17.09
C ASP A 64 -15.61 -7.77 -17.26
N ARG A 65 -15.63 -6.60 -16.60
CA ARG A 65 -16.74 -5.64 -16.50
C ARG A 65 -18.00 -6.22 -15.85
N SER A 66 -17.91 -7.36 -15.18
CA SER A 66 -18.97 -7.86 -14.31
C SER A 66 -18.83 -7.26 -12.91
N LYS A 67 -19.86 -7.41 -12.06
CA LYS A 67 -19.81 -6.90 -10.68
C LYS A 67 -18.64 -7.55 -9.94
N LEU A 68 -17.79 -6.72 -9.30
CA LEU A 68 -16.68 -7.21 -8.51
C LEU A 68 -17.20 -8.19 -7.43
N SER A 69 -16.52 -9.32 -7.32
CA SER A 69 -16.94 -10.46 -6.49
C SER A 69 -15.74 -11.31 -6.15
N LYS A 70 -15.87 -12.20 -5.16
CA LYS A 70 -14.80 -13.11 -4.72
C LYS A 70 -14.19 -13.96 -5.84
N ARG A 71 -14.87 -14.11 -6.99
CA ARG A 71 -14.36 -14.84 -8.15
C ARG A 71 -13.20 -14.12 -8.85
N HIS A 72 -13.06 -12.81 -8.65
CA HIS A 72 -12.05 -11.96 -9.26
C HIS A 72 -10.75 -11.86 -8.44
N GLY A 73 -10.62 -12.64 -7.36
CA GLY A 73 -9.43 -12.65 -6.49
C GLY A 73 -9.68 -12.07 -5.11
N ALA A 74 -8.69 -11.37 -4.56
CA ALA A 74 -8.81 -10.73 -3.26
C ALA A 74 -9.87 -9.63 -3.31
N THR A 75 -10.95 -9.79 -2.53
CA THR A 75 -12.01 -8.78 -2.41
C THR A 75 -12.22 -8.31 -0.99
N SER A 76 -11.33 -8.69 -0.07
CA SER A 76 -11.38 -8.24 1.31
C SER A 76 -10.14 -7.40 1.61
N VAL A 77 -10.33 -6.30 2.33
CA VAL A 77 -9.24 -5.41 2.75
C VAL A 77 -8.16 -6.18 3.54
N ASN A 78 -8.57 -7.18 4.34
CA ASN A 78 -7.63 -8.03 5.07
C ASN A 78 -6.70 -8.85 4.16
N GLN A 79 -7.21 -9.41 3.07
CA GLN A 79 -6.38 -10.15 2.11
C GLN A 79 -5.37 -9.23 1.43
N PHE A 80 -5.75 -7.99 1.08
CA PHE A 80 -4.81 -7.02 0.53
C PHE A 80 -3.73 -6.65 1.55
N ARG A 81 -4.09 -6.46 2.82
CA ARG A 81 -3.10 -6.23 3.88
C ARG A 81 -2.12 -7.41 4.00
N GLU A 82 -2.62 -8.65 3.98
CA GLU A 82 -1.78 -9.85 4.04
C GLU A 82 -0.85 -10.00 2.83
N GLN A 83 -1.26 -9.51 1.66
CA GLN A 83 -0.42 -9.46 0.46
C GLN A 83 0.66 -8.38 0.53
N GLY A 84 0.56 -7.41 1.45
CA GLY A 84 1.56 -6.35 1.62
C GLY A 84 1.19 -5.01 0.99
N PHE A 85 -0.10 -4.77 0.78
CA PHE A 85 -0.60 -3.44 0.41
C PHE A 85 -0.65 -2.51 1.63
N LEU A 86 -0.17 -1.27 1.46
CA LEU A 86 -0.27 -0.20 2.43
C LEU A 86 -1.71 0.30 2.54
N ALA A 87 -2.09 0.68 3.76
CA ALA A 87 -3.43 1.21 4.02
C ALA A 87 -3.70 2.50 3.22
N ASP A 88 -2.71 3.39 3.14
CA ASP A 88 -2.89 4.68 2.47
C ASP A 88 -2.91 4.56 0.95
N ALA A 89 -2.14 3.63 0.38
CA ALA A 89 -2.25 3.27 -1.04
C ALA A 89 -3.64 2.71 -1.36
N MET A 90 -4.20 1.85 -0.49
CA MET A 90 -5.55 1.33 -0.66
C MET A 90 -6.61 2.44 -0.58
N VAL A 91 -6.50 3.37 0.38
CA VAL A 91 -7.44 4.51 0.48
C VAL A 91 -7.35 5.39 -0.76
N ASN A 92 -6.15 5.73 -1.21
CA ASN A 92 -5.94 6.51 -2.42
C ASN A 92 -6.54 5.81 -3.64
N TYR A 93 -6.30 4.51 -3.80
CA TYR A 93 -6.84 3.74 -4.90
C TYR A 93 -8.37 3.71 -4.90
N LEU A 94 -8.98 3.41 -3.74
CA LEU A 94 -10.43 3.34 -3.60
C LEU A 94 -11.10 4.70 -3.83
N ALA A 95 -10.45 5.80 -3.43
CA ALA A 95 -10.94 7.14 -3.73
C ALA A 95 -11.01 7.36 -5.26
N LEU A 96 -9.98 6.97 -6.00
CA LEU A 96 -9.96 7.10 -7.47
C LEU A 96 -10.98 6.19 -8.18
N LEU A 97 -11.57 5.21 -7.50
CA LEU A 97 -12.65 4.39 -8.04
C LEU A 97 -13.99 5.14 -8.00
N GLY A 98 -14.17 6.05 -8.96
CA GLY A 98 -15.42 6.78 -9.14
C GLY A 98 -15.38 8.21 -8.61
N TRP A 99 -14.22 8.72 -8.20
CA TRP A 99 -13.99 10.15 -7.98
C TRP A 99 -12.77 10.60 -8.79
N SER A 100 -12.80 11.83 -9.28
CA SER A 100 -11.68 12.44 -10.01
C SER A 100 -11.29 13.77 -9.35
N PRO A 101 -9.98 14.03 -9.16
CA PRO A 101 -9.49 15.32 -8.66
C PRO A 101 -9.68 16.45 -9.68
N GLY A 102 -10.05 16.17 -10.93
CA GLY A 102 -10.20 17.16 -12.00
C GLY A 102 -8.90 17.48 -12.74
N ASP A 103 -7.79 16.87 -12.34
CA ASP A 103 -6.49 16.88 -13.01
C ASP A 103 -5.96 15.44 -13.16
N ASP A 104 -4.70 15.31 -13.59
CA ASP A 104 -4.05 14.02 -13.82
C ASP A 104 -3.30 13.48 -12.57
N ARG A 105 -3.52 14.05 -11.37
CA ARG A 105 -2.87 13.54 -10.16
C ARG A 105 -3.53 12.23 -9.73
N GLU A 106 -2.69 11.24 -9.40
CA GLU A 106 -3.16 9.93 -8.95
C GLU A 106 -2.63 9.55 -7.56
N ILE A 107 -1.56 10.20 -7.10
CA ILE A 107 -0.90 9.85 -5.83
C ILE A 107 -1.25 10.90 -4.78
N PHE A 108 -2.06 10.51 -3.81
CA PHE A 108 -2.53 11.36 -2.72
C PHE A 108 -2.22 10.73 -1.37
N SER A 109 -1.78 11.55 -0.42
CA SER A 109 -1.87 11.27 1.00
C SER A 109 -3.33 11.31 1.48
N ARG A 110 -3.58 10.79 2.67
CA ARG A 110 -4.92 10.83 3.26
C ARG A 110 -5.37 12.29 3.51
N ASP A 111 -4.47 13.16 3.92
CA ASP A 111 -4.79 14.57 4.19
C ASP A 111 -5.15 15.31 2.91
N GLU A 112 -4.39 15.12 1.83
CA GLU A 112 -4.72 15.69 0.51
C GLU A 112 -6.10 15.19 0.02
N LEU A 113 -6.43 13.91 0.22
CA LEU A 113 -7.77 13.41 -0.11
C LEU A 113 -8.86 14.08 0.72
N ILE A 114 -8.64 14.29 2.02
CA ILE A 114 -9.62 14.97 2.89
C ILE A 114 -9.84 16.41 2.45
N GLU A 115 -8.78 17.11 2.06
CA GLU A 115 -8.84 18.50 1.60
C GLU A 115 -9.50 18.64 0.23
N GLU A 116 -9.24 17.71 -0.68
CA GLU A 116 -9.68 17.81 -2.07
C GLU A 116 -11.01 17.11 -2.38
N PHE A 117 -11.45 16.17 -1.53
CA PHE A 117 -12.62 15.37 -1.81
C PHE A 117 -13.89 16.23 -1.85
N ASP A 118 -14.58 16.13 -2.98
CA ASP A 118 -15.87 16.77 -3.23
C ASP A 118 -16.84 15.75 -3.81
N LEU A 119 -17.98 15.59 -3.16
CA LEU A 119 -19.05 14.70 -3.57
C LEU A 119 -19.57 15.02 -4.97
N ALA A 120 -19.50 16.29 -5.40
CA ALA A 120 -19.88 16.72 -6.74
C ALA A 120 -18.97 16.15 -7.84
N ARG A 121 -17.75 15.71 -7.49
CA ARG A 121 -16.77 15.11 -8.41
C ARG A 121 -16.86 13.58 -8.49
N ILE A 122 -17.86 12.97 -7.86
CA ILE A 122 -18.15 11.55 -8.02
C ILE A 122 -18.75 11.31 -9.42
N VAL A 123 -18.16 10.37 -10.15
CA VAL A 123 -18.52 10.01 -11.51
C VAL A 123 -19.57 8.91 -11.51
N LYS A 124 -20.59 9.06 -12.36
CA LYS A 124 -21.72 8.12 -12.51
C LYS A 124 -21.37 6.83 -13.28
N SER A 125 -20.22 6.79 -13.95
CA SER A 125 -19.77 5.59 -14.64
C SER A 125 -19.21 4.57 -13.65
N PRO A 126 -19.48 3.27 -13.84
CA PRO A 126 -18.82 2.22 -13.07
C PRO A 126 -17.30 2.31 -13.20
N ALA A 127 -16.58 2.08 -12.09
CA ALA A 127 -15.13 2.01 -12.09
C ALA A 127 -14.68 0.56 -12.21
N VAL A 128 -13.66 0.30 -13.02
CA VAL A 128 -13.06 -1.05 -13.14
C VAL A 128 -11.92 -1.16 -12.13
N PHE A 129 -11.95 -2.22 -11.32
CA PHE A 129 -10.86 -2.58 -10.45
C PHE A 129 -9.72 -3.16 -11.27
N ASP A 130 -8.63 -2.41 -11.36
CA ASP A 130 -7.36 -2.77 -11.99
C ASP A 130 -6.30 -3.09 -10.92
N MET A 131 -5.89 -4.36 -10.86
CA MET A 131 -4.88 -4.82 -9.89
C MET A 131 -3.49 -4.27 -10.19
N SER A 132 -3.11 -4.14 -11.46
CA SER A 132 -1.82 -3.61 -11.86
C SER A 132 -1.66 -2.14 -11.44
N LYS A 133 -2.72 -1.35 -11.61
CA LYS A 133 -2.75 0.04 -11.14
C LYS A 133 -2.64 0.14 -9.62
N LEU A 134 -3.33 -0.73 -8.87
CA LEU A 134 -3.22 -0.76 -7.41
C LEU A 134 -1.80 -1.12 -6.95
N ARG A 135 -1.14 -2.10 -7.59
CA ARG A 135 0.26 -2.45 -7.31
C ARG A 135 1.22 -1.29 -7.59
N TRP A 136 1.07 -0.66 -8.75
CA TRP A 136 1.87 0.51 -9.10
C TRP A 136 1.71 1.63 -8.07
N LEU A 137 0.46 1.96 -7.70
CA LEU A 137 0.17 2.99 -6.72
C LEU A 137 0.75 2.65 -5.35
N ASN A 138 0.67 1.38 -4.94
CA ASN A 138 1.30 0.91 -3.70
C ASN A 138 2.82 1.11 -3.71
N GLY A 139 3.49 0.81 -4.82
CA GLY A 139 4.91 1.12 -5.01
C GLY A 139 5.21 2.61 -4.88
N GLN A 140 4.35 3.48 -5.43
CA GLN A 140 4.52 4.94 -5.29
C GLN A 140 4.45 5.38 -3.82
N HIS A 141 3.53 4.79 -3.06
CA HIS A 141 3.41 5.06 -1.62
C HIS A 141 4.60 4.52 -0.82
N LEU A 142 5.08 3.30 -1.12
CA LEU A 142 6.28 2.74 -0.51
C LEU A 142 7.50 3.63 -0.69
N ARG A 143 7.70 4.18 -1.90
CA ARG A 143 8.80 5.10 -2.19
C ARG A 143 8.75 6.38 -1.37
N LYS A 144 7.55 6.86 -1.03
CA LYS A 144 7.33 8.10 -0.26
C LYS A 144 7.51 7.93 1.25
N LEU A 145 7.54 6.71 1.78
CA LEU A 145 7.73 6.48 3.22
C LEU A 145 9.12 6.95 3.67
N SER A 146 9.23 7.47 4.89
CA SER A 146 10.54 7.60 5.53
C SER A 146 11.23 6.25 5.68
N GLN A 147 12.53 6.23 5.92
CA GLN A 147 13.26 4.98 6.16
C GLN A 147 12.66 4.20 7.34
N GLU A 148 12.33 4.87 8.44
CA GLU A 148 11.73 4.25 9.62
C GLU A 148 10.37 3.61 9.31
N GLU A 149 9.50 4.33 8.60
CA GLU A 149 8.18 3.82 8.20
C GLU A 149 8.29 2.65 7.22
N LEU A 150 9.22 2.72 6.25
CA LEU A 150 9.46 1.63 5.31
C LEU A 150 9.86 0.36 6.06
N LEU A 151 10.83 0.46 6.98
CA LEU A 151 11.30 -0.67 7.77
C LEU A 151 10.18 -1.27 8.62
N SER A 152 9.38 -0.41 9.26
CA SER A 152 8.20 -0.84 10.02
C SER A 152 7.20 -1.59 9.13
N SER A 153 6.95 -1.10 7.91
CA SER A 153 6.00 -1.69 6.97
C SER A 153 6.42 -3.08 6.46
N VAL A 154 7.72 -3.35 6.33
CA VAL A 154 8.25 -4.64 5.85
C VAL A 154 8.55 -5.61 7.00
N ALA A 155 8.63 -5.13 8.26
CA ALA A 155 9.02 -5.94 9.41
C ALA A 155 8.23 -7.25 9.53
N ALA A 156 6.91 -7.21 9.29
CA ALA A 156 6.06 -8.41 9.33
C ALA A 156 6.44 -9.42 8.23
N ALA A 157 6.78 -8.96 7.03
CA ALA A 157 7.19 -9.82 5.92
C ALA A 157 8.53 -10.52 6.21
N LEU A 158 9.44 -9.81 6.89
CA LEU A 158 10.79 -10.26 7.25
C LEU A 158 10.82 -11.14 8.52
N SER A 159 9.85 -11.00 9.43
CA SER A 159 9.75 -11.79 10.68
C SER A 159 9.25 -13.22 10.48
N THR A 160 9.17 -13.70 9.24
CA THR A 160 8.74 -15.09 8.92
C THR A 160 9.90 -16.09 9.11
N PRO A 161 9.64 -17.42 9.14
CA PRO A 161 10.63 -18.45 9.49
C PRO A 161 11.93 -18.47 8.65
N ALA A 162 12.02 -17.66 7.59
CA ALA A 162 13.24 -17.42 6.83
C ALA A 162 14.30 -16.55 7.56
N GLY A 163 14.00 -16.01 8.75
CA GLY A 163 15.02 -15.72 9.76
C GLY A 163 16.02 -14.59 9.49
N LEU A 164 15.63 -13.51 8.80
CA LEU A 164 16.57 -12.38 8.59
C LEU A 164 16.71 -11.46 9.81
N VAL A 165 15.69 -11.34 10.67
CA VAL A 165 15.78 -10.62 11.96
C VAL A 165 14.85 -11.26 12.99
N LYS A 166 15.40 -11.85 14.06
CA LYS A 166 14.65 -12.07 15.31
C LYS A 166 14.83 -10.85 16.19
N VAL A 167 13.74 -10.12 16.47
CA VAL A 167 13.73 -9.11 17.53
C VAL A 167 13.34 -9.83 18.82
N ASP A 168 14.23 -10.66 19.33
CA ASP A 168 14.09 -11.20 20.68
C ASP A 168 14.46 -10.06 21.66
N GLY A 169 13.67 -9.85 22.72
CA GLY A 169 13.76 -8.71 23.64
C GLY A 169 14.98 -8.68 24.57
N GLU A 170 16.13 -9.19 24.11
CA GLU A 170 17.44 -9.05 24.76
C GLU A 170 18.26 -7.96 24.07
N ASP A 171 19.17 -7.32 24.81
CA ASP A 171 20.05 -6.28 24.28
C ASP A 171 20.80 -6.78 23.03
N PRO A 172 20.72 -6.07 21.89
CA PRO A 172 21.27 -6.57 20.63
C PRO A 172 22.81 -6.59 20.70
N THR A 173 23.39 -7.77 20.44
CA THR A 173 24.84 -7.92 20.29
C THR A 173 25.37 -7.08 19.12
N ALA A 174 26.69 -6.81 19.09
CA ALA A 174 27.32 -6.09 17.98
C ALA A 174 27.07 -6.76 16.60
N ASP A 175 27.00 -8.09 16.56
CA ASP A 175 26.67 -8.87 15.36
C ASP A 175 25.20 -8.72 14.96
N SER A 176 24.28 -8.72 15.93
CA SER A 176 22.85 -8.45 15.69
C SER A 176 22.61 -7.05 15.14
N LEU A 177 23.34 -6.04 15.66
CA LEU A 177 23.27 -4.66 15.17
C LEU A 177 23.81 -4.52 13.74
N ALA A 178 24.89 -5.23 13.40
CA ALA A 178 25.43 -5.23 12.05
C ALA A 178 24.45 -5.86 11.04
N LYS A 179 23.81 -6.98 11.40
CA LYS A 179 22.77 -7.63 10.59
C LYS A 179 21.55 -6.73 10.39
N LEU A 180 21.08 -6.07 11.45
CA LEU A 180 20.00 -5.11 11.36
C LEU A 180 20.34 -3.96 10.39
N LYS A 181 21.52 -3.36 10.52
CA LYS A 181 21.97 -2.30 9.60
C LYS A 181 22.08 -2.77 8.14
N ALA A 182 22.54 -4.00 7.92
CA ALA A 182 22.61 -4.59 6.58
C ALA A 182 21.21 -4.77 5.98
N VAL A 183 20.25 -5.30 6.75
CA VAL A 183 18.84 -5.43 6.34
C VAL A 183 18.22 -4.06 6.06
N GLN A 184 18.50 -3.06 6.91
CA GLN A 184 17.99 -1.70 6.73
C GLN A 184 18.50 -1.07 5.42
N SER A 185 19.80 -1.18 5.20
CA SER A 185 20.47 -0.63 4.02
C SER A 185 20.03 -1.32 2.74
N ALA A 186 19.89 -2.65 2.77
CA ALA A 186 19.41 -3.42 1.63
C ALA A 186 17.93 -3.12 1.34
N THR A 187 17.08 -2.97 2.37
CA THR A 187 15.68 -2.58 2.20
C THR A 187 15.58 -1.22 1.52
N GLU A 188 16.40 -0.26 1.94
CA GLU A 188 16.48 1.07 1.32
C GLU A 188 16.94 0.99 -0.15
N LEU A 189 17.96 0.18 -0.44
CA LEU A 189 18.45 -0.04 -1.81
C LEU A 189 17.37 -0.61 -2.75
N PHE A 190 16.52 -1.50 -2.22
CA PHE A 190 15.46 -2.13 -2.99
C PHE A 190 14.12 -1.37 -2.96
N ARG A 191 14.05 -0.21 -2.31
CA ARG A 191 12.83 0.63 -2.24
C ARG A 191 12.18 0.84 -3.60
N GLU A 192 12.98 1.16 -4.62
CA GLU A 192 12.49 1.42 -5.98
C GLU A 192 11.93 0.18 -6.67
N ALA A 193 12.38 -1.01 -6.27
CA ALA A 193 11.95 -2.29 -6.85
C ALA A 193 10.71 -2.89 -6.16
N MET A 194 10.33 -2.39 -4.98
CA MET A 194 9.18 -2.91 -4.24
C MET A 194 7.86 -2.31 -4.75
N GLU A 195 6.90 -3.18 -5.06
CA GLU A 195 5.51 -2.80 -5.26
C GLU A 195 4.63 -3.21 -4.07
N LEU A 196 5.03 -4.23 -3.32
CA LEU A 196 4.40 -4.72 -2.09
C LEU A 196 5.42 -4.81 -0.97
N THR A 197 4.98 -4.69 0.28
CA THR A 197 5.88 -4.91 1.43
C THR A 197 6.40 -6.35 1.49
N THR A 198 5.70 -7.30 0.88
CA THR A 198 6.10 -8.72 0.81
C THR A 198 7.22 -8.97 -0.21
N ASP A 199 7.38 -8.12 -1.22
CA ASP A 199 8.48 -8.20 -2.19
C ASP A 199 9.85 -8.08 -1.51
N SER A 200 9.91 -7.39 -0.36
CA SER A 200 11.12 -7.26 0.46
C SER A 200 11.75 -8.61 0.82
N ARG A 201 10.94 -9.65 1.04
CA ARG A 201 11.46 -10.98 1.40
C ARG A 201 12.32 -11.56 0.28
N ASP A 202 11.80 -11.57 -0.93
CA ASP A 202 12.45 -12.23 -2.06
C ASP A 202 13.66 -11.39 -2.53
N LEU A 203 13.53 -10.06 -2.51
CA LEU A 203 14.63 -9.14 -2.85
C LEU A 203 15.80 -9.27 -1.88
N LEU A 204 15.53 -9.28 -0.57
CA LEU A 204 16.58 -9.45 0.43
C LEU A 204 17.15 -10.87 0.44
N ALA A 205 16.31 -11.90 0.29
CA ALA A 205 16.80 -13.28 0.18
C ALA A 205 17.74 -13.42 -1.01
N HIS A 206 17.41 -12.84 -2.16
CA HIS A 206 18.28 -12.83 -3.33
C HIS A 206 19.60 -12.11 -3.04
N ALA A 207 19.54 -10.91 -2.46
CA ALA A 207 20.72 -10.10 -2.14
C ALA A 207 21.70 -10.81 -1.19
N PHE A 208 21.19 -11.51 -0.18
CA PHE A 208 22.00 -12.23 0.81
C PHE A 208 22.34 -13.67 0.40
N SER A 209 21.74 -14.20 -0.67
CA SER A 209 22.00 -15.56 -1.17
C SER A 209 23.23 -15.69 -2.07
N TYR A 210 23.91 -14.59 -2.40
CA TYR A 210 25.07 -14.62 -3.27
C TYR A 210 26.19 -15.47 -2.63
N PRO A 211 26.65 -16.56 -3.27
CA PRO A 211 27.65 -17.46 -2.70
C PRO A 211 29.03 -16.85 -2.89
N LEU A 212 29.34 -15.83 -2.08
CA LEU A 212 30.58 -15.08 -2.17
C LEU A 212 31.78 -16.02 -2.01
N ASP A 213 31.76 -16.88 -1.00
CA ASP A 213 32.86 -17.80 -0.70
C ASP A 213 33.11 -18.78 -1.85
N ASP A 214 32.07 -19.47 -2.34
CA ASP A 214 32.20 -20.38 -3.50
C ASP A 214 32.69 -19.63 -4.75
N THR A 215 32.25 -18.38 -4.93
CA THR A 215 32.68 -17.57 -6.08
C THR A 215 34.15 -17.20 -5.96
N MET A 216 34.62 -16.83 -4.77
CA MET A 216 36.02 -16.54 -4.48
C MET A 216 36.90 -17.79 -4.68
N GLU A 217 36.44 -18.95 -4.22
CA GLU A 217 37.13 -20.24 -4.37
C GLU A 217 37.17 -20.73 -5.82
N SER A 218 36.15 -20.44 -6.62
CA SER A 218 36.06 -20.86 -8.03
C SER A 218 37.15 -20.26 -8.93
N GLY A 219 37.84 -19.22 -8.45
CA GLY A 219 38.86 -18.49 -9.18
C GLY A 219 38.34 -17.66 -10.37
N LYS A 220 37.03 -17.69 -10.67
CA LYS A 220 36.39 -16.92 -11.75
C LYS A 220 36.56 -15.40 -11.58
N VAL A 221 36.63 -14.95 -10.33
CA VAL A 221 36.80 -13.53 -9.97
C VAL A 221 38.24 -13.14 -9.67
N ASN A 222 39.21 -14.08 -9.71
CA ASN A 222 40.60 -13.81 -9.33
C ASN A 222 41.25 -12.68 -10.14
N LYS A 223 40.89 -12.55 -11.42
CA LYS A 223 41.41 -11.48 -12.28
C LYS A 223 40.85 -10.11 -11.88
N ILE A 224 39.60 -10.06 -11.43
CA ILE A 224 38.91 -8.84 -10.97
C ILE A 224 39.40 -8.46 -9.59
N VAL A 225 39.45 -9.42 -8.65
CA VAL A 225 39.89 -9.17 -7.27
C VAL A 225 41.37 -8.76 -7.22
N LYS A 226 42.23 -9.29 -8.10
CA LYS A 226 43.65 -8.88 -8.14
C LYS A 226 43.91 -7.58 -8.88
N ASP A 227 42.88 -6.98 -9.49
CA ASP A 227 43.01 -5.70 -10.16
C ASP A 227 43.16 -4.59 -9.10
N GLU A 228 44.26 -3.84 -9.16
CA GLU A 228 44.46 -2.68 -8.29
C GLU A 228 43.39 -1.60 -8.51
N GLY A 229 42.84 -1.50 -9.73
CA GLY A 229 41.72 -0.62 -10.02
C GLY A 229 40.48 -1.01 -9.23
N PHE A 230 40.17 -2.30 -9.15
CA PHE A 230 39.04 -2.82 -8.38
C PHE A 230 39.19 -2.54 -6.89
N HIS A 231 40.38 -2.72 -6.31
CA HIS A 231 40.62 -2.41 -4.89
C HIS A 231 40.48 -0.92 -4.57
N LYS A 232 40.92 -0.03 -5.46
CA LYS A 232 40.75 1.42 -5.27
C LYS A 232 39.28 1.81 -5.30
N VAL A 233 38.52 1.26 -6.25
CA VAL A 233 37.08 1.49 -6.35
C VAL A 233 36.36 0.93 -5.12
N LEU A 234 36.65 -0.31 -4.71
CA LEU A 234 36.05 -0.93 -3.53
C LEU A 234 36.41 -0.14 -2.25
N GLY A 235 37.67 0.29 -2.10
CA GLY A 235 38.13 1.09 -0.98
C GLY A 235 37.44 2.46 -0.91
N ALA A 236 37.26 3.12 -2.06
CA ALA A 236 36.49 4.36 -2.15
C ALA A 236 35.01 4.14 -1.80
N ILE A 237 34.40 3.06 -2.28
CA ILE A 237 33.02 2.68 -1.94
C ILE A 237 32.87 2.46 -0.44
N VAL A 238 33.72 1.63 0.17
CA VAL A 238 33.64 1.30 1.60
C VAL A 238 33.95 2.52 2.46
N SER A 239 34.95 3.33 2.09
CA SER A 239 35.27 4.55 2.83
C SER A 239 34.14 5.57 2.79
N LYS A 240 33.49 5.76 1.63
CA LYS A 240 32.36 6.67 1.50
C LYS A 240 31.13 6.13 2.21
N TRP A 241 30.86 4.82 2.10
CA TRP A 241 29.78 4.15 2.83
C TRP A 241 29.91 4.30 4.35
N ASN A 242 31.12 4.13 4.88
CA ASN A 242 31.37 4.26 6.32
C ASN A 242 31.32 5.72 6.82
N ASN A 243 31.47 6.71 5.93
CA ASN A 243 31.52 8.13 6.28
C ASN A 243 30.19 8.87 6.03
N ASP A 244 29.41 8.48 5.00
CA ASP A 244 28.20 9.18 4.54
C ASP A 244 26.95 8.28 4.60
N CYS A 245 26.54 7.86 5.81
CA CYS A 245 25.25 7.19 6.04
C CYS A 245 24.01 8.07 5.76
N ALA A 246 24.08 9.10 4.90
CA ALA A 246 22.97 10.04 4.71
C ALA A 246 22.60 10.34 3.25
N GLU A 247 23.53 10.59 2.31
CA GLU A 247 23.10 11.16 1.01
C GLU A 247 23.99 10.72 -0.16
N GLY A 248 23.38 10.07 -1.16
CA GLY A 248 23.99 9.83 -2.48
C GLY A 248 24.51 8.40 -2.68
N GLY A 249 23.65 7.53 -3.19
CA GLY A 249 23.95 6.12 -3.47
C GLY A 249 25.11 5.88 -4.45
N ALA A 250 25.37 4.59 -4.71
CA ALA A 250 26.52 4.06 -5.45
C ALA A 250 26.83 4.70 -6.82
N LEU A 251 25.86 5.38 -7.45
CA LEU A 251 26.04 6.10 -8.72
C LEU A 251 26.95 7.32 -8.62
N ALA A 252 27.00 8.03 -7.48
CA ALA A 252 27.91 9.16 -7.29
C ALA A 252 29.39 8.74 -7.30
N ILE A 253 29.66 7.45 -7.04
CA ILE A 253 31.01 6.89 -6.97
C ILE A 253 31.58 6.63 -8.37
N LEU A 254 30.73 6.26 -9.33
CA LEU A 254 31.16 6.03 -10.72
C LEU A 254 31.55 7.34 -11.43
N ALA A 255 30.92 8.46 -11.08
CA ALA A 255 31.24 9.77 -11.65
C ALA A 255 32.60 10.32 -11.20
N ASP A 256 33.03 10.03 -9.96
CA ASP A 256 34.34 10.45 -9.45
C ASP A 256 35.48 9.56 -10.00
N VAL A 257 35.20 8.29 -10.32
CA VAL A 257 36.19 7.34 -10.89
C VAL A 257 36.51 7.65 -12.35
N ASP A 258 35.57 8.20 -13.13
CA ASP A 258 35.82 8.64 -14.52
C ASP A 258 36.59 9.98 -14.59
N ALA A 259 36.70 10.72 -13.47
CA ALA A 259 37.40 12.00 -13.39
C ALA A 259 38.86 11.89 -12.90
N SER A 260 39.33 10.67 -12.56
CA SER A 260 40.67 10.39 -12.00
C SER A 260 41.49 9.45 -12.87
#